data_AF-A0A9C9MZB2-F1
#
_entry.id   AF-A0A9C9MZB2-F1
#
_cell.length_a   1.000
_cell.length_b   1.000
_cell.length_c   1.000
_cell.angle_alpha   90.00
_cell.angle_beta   90.00
_cell.angle_gamma   90.00
#
_symmetry.space_group_name_H-M   'P 1'
#
loop_
_entity.id
_entity.type
_entity.pdbx_description
1 polymer ?
#
loop_
_entity_poly.entity_id
_entity_poly.type
_entity_poly.pdbx_seq_one_letter_code
_entity_poly.pdbx_strand_id
1 'polypeptide(L)'
;MRKRADNRNRAMISRLNQYLSLLQLDYDVDVRPLTPAGNATERHMLTALVEKSRNTIPDFVGFWSQKLDISFSSVEEMARDIPKFKNAIRAKLMKRGGVAYMQPDESTFPGVDEAHQLITGAGAIPCITWLDGTSSGEQKIEELLALLIGKGAGALNIVPDRNWNIADPAVKKVKLANLYTVVALADQFDLPVLAGTEMNAPGQKFVDDFDAPELAPVRDAFLRGAYFLYGHTILERFTGMGYQSTWADRELGSRKNKNDFFEKAGIQVEPKDASRILGKIDTTMTSDEVLAVIN
;
A
#
# COMPACT_ATOMS: atom_id res chain seq x y z
N MET A 1 3.12 -2.17 -17.18
CA MET A 1 3.83 -2.08 -15.88
C MET A 1 5.15 -2.86 -15.81
N ARG A 2 5.20 -4.19 -16.06
CA ARG A 2 6.45 -4.99 -15.94
C ARG A 2 7.65 -4.43 -16.72
N LYS A 3 7.44 -4.06 -17.99
CA LYS A 3 8.49 -3.44 -18.84
C LYS A 3 9.01 -2.10 -18.28
N ARG A 4 8.14 -1.26 -17.71
CA ARG A 4 8.52 0.01 -17.06
C ARG A 4 9.41 -0.25 -15.83
N ALA A 5 9.03 -1.23 -15.00
CA ALA A 5 9.83 -1.65 -13.85
C ALA A 5 11.20 -2.22 -14.25
N ASP A 6 11.26 -3.03 -15.32
CA ASP A 6 12.51 -3.58 -15.85
C ASP A 6 13.46 -2.48 -16.34
N ASN A 7 12.96 -1.55 -17.15
CA ASN A 7 13.72 -0.39 -17.63
C ASN A 7 14.26 0.44 -16.46
N ARG A 8 13.44 0.69 -15.42
CA ARG A 8 13.86 1.41 -14.21
C ARG A 8 14.99 0.66 -13.49
N ASN A 9 14.87 -0.66 -13.32
CA ASN A 9 15.90 -1.46 -12.65
C ASN A 9 17.23 -1.42 -13.43
N ARG A 10 17.19 -1.50 -14.76
CA ARG A 10 18.39 -1.37 -15.62
C ARG A 10 19.03 0.01 -15.49
N ALA A 11 18.23 1.07 -15.51
CA ALA A 11 18.73 2.43 -15.30
C ALA A 11 19.37 2.62 -13.91
N MET A 12 18.77 2.01 -12.87
CA MET A 12 19.32 2.01 -11.51
C MET A 12 20.67 1.28 -11.45
N ILE A 13 20.79 0.11 -12.08
CA ILE A 13 22.07 -0.62 -12.17
C ILE A 13 23.13 0.19 -12.91
N SER A 14 22.77 0.86 -14.01
CA SER A 14 23.71 1.71 -14.74
C SER A 14 24.31 2.80 -13.83
N ARG A 15 23.48 3.45 -13.00
CA ARG A 15 23.95 4.44 -12.01
C ARG A 15 24.82 3.82 -10.92
N LEU A 16 24.44 2.65 -10.40
CA LEU A 16 25.24 1.91 -9.42
C LEU A 16 26.61 1.54 -10.00
N ASN A 17 26.64 0.98 -11.19
CA ASN A 17 27.86 0.58 -11.91
C ASN A 17 28.81 1.76 -12.14
N GLN A 18 28.26 2.93 -12.54
CA GLN A 18 29.05 4.14 -12.70
C GLN A 18 29.67 4.60 -11.38
N TYR A 19 28.90 4.56 -10.29
CA TYR A 19 29.38 4.99 -8.98
C TYR A 19 30.38 4.02 -8.34
N LEU A 20 30.12 2.72 -8.47
CA LEU A 20 30.88 1.67 -7.79
C LEU A 20 32.20 1.36 -8.50
N SER A 21 32.31 1.70 -9.80
CA SER A 21 33.47 1.58 -10.69
C SER A 21 34.07 0.16 -10.79
N LEU A 22 34.65 -0.33 -9.69
CA LEU A 22 35.27 -1.65 -9.56
C LEU A 22 34.25 -2.80 -9.52
N LEU A 23 33.00 -2.52 -9.17
CA LEU A 23 31.92 -3.50 -9.12
C LEU A 23 30.89 -3.20 -10.19
N GLN A 24 30.78 -4.09 -11.18
CA GLN A 24 29.85 -4.00 -12.29
C GLN A 24 28.81 -5.12 -12.19
N LEU A 25 27.54 -4.77 -12.09
CA LEU A 25 26.43 -5.72 -12.21
C LEU A 25 25.88 -5.74 -13.64
N ASP A 26 25.68 -6.94 -14.16
CA ASP A 26 24.87 -7.19 -15.35
C ASP A 26 23.46 -7.59 -14.91
N TYR A 27 22.43 -6.90 -15.39
CA TYR A 27 21.07 -7.17 -14.97
C TYR A 27 20.55 -8.53 -15.45
N ASP A 28 20.85 -8.92 -16.68
CA ASP A 28 20.34 -10.16 -17.28
C ASP A 28 21.06 -11.40 -16.74
N VAL A 29 22.35 -11.26 -16.40
CA VAL A 29 23.17 -12.34 -15.88
C VAL A 29 23.12 -12.43 -14.36
N ASP A 30 23.29 -11.31 -13.64
CA ASP A 30 23.47 -11.33 -12.19
C ASP A 30 22.15 -11.20 -11.43
N VAL A 31 21.13 -10.54 -11.99
CA VAL A 31 19.91 -10.16 -11.24
C VAL A 31 18.69 -10.93 -11.69
N ARG A 32 18.41 -10.98 -12.99
CA ARG A 32 17.21 -11.61 -13.55
C ARG A 32 17.06 -13.08 -13.17
N PRO A 33 18.13 -13.91 -13.12
CA PRO A 33 18.03 -15.31 -12.71
C PRO A 33 17.62 -15.51 -11.24
N LEU A 34 17.73 -14.48 -10.39
CA LEU A 34 17.38 -14.57 -8.97
C LEU A 34 15.85 -14.62 -8.73
N THR A 35 15.03 -14.43 -9.76
CA THR A 35 13.58 -14.60 -9.67
C THR A 35 13.05 -15.47 -10.81
N PRO A 36 12.38 -16.60 -10.51
CA PRO A 36 11.81 -17.48 -11.53
C PRO A 36 10.65 -16.82 -12.29
N ALA A 37 9.99 -15.81 -11.69
CA ALA A 37 8.85 -15.12 -12.30
C ALA A 37 9.25 -13.90 -13.15
N GLY A 38 10.55 -13.60 -13.26
CA GLY A 38 11.07 -12.49 -14.06
C GLY A 38 10.67 -11.09 -13.54
N ASN A 39 10.23 -10.99 -12.28
CA ASN A 39 9.80 -9.75 -11.62
C ASN A 39 10.87 -9.24 -10.65
N ALA A 40 12.08 -8.99 -11.16
CA ALA A 40 13.20 -8.58 -10.33
C ALA A 40 12.91 -7.24 -9.62
N THR A 41 13.44 -7.10 -8.41
CA THR A 41 13.21 -5.95 -7.54
C THR A 41 14.53 -5.42 -7.00
N GLU A 42 14.50 -4.29 -6.31
CA GLU A 42 15.65 -3.74 -5.58
C GLU A 42 16.32 -4.76 -4.65
N ARG A 43 15.54 -5.67 -4.05
CA ARG A 43 16.08 -6.72 -3.16
C ARG A 43 16.92 -7.76 -3.91
N HIS A 44 16.54 -8.08 -5.15
CA HIS A 44 17.33 -8.98 -6.00
C HIS A 44 18.64 -8.30 -6.43
N MET A 45 18.58 -7.02 -6.81
CA MET A 45 19.78 -6.23 -7.13
C MET A 45 20.76 -6.15 -5.97
N LEU A 46 20.27 -5.92 -4.73
CA LEU A 46 21.11 -5.92 -3.53
C LEU A 46 21.75 -7.28 -3.25
N THR A 47 21.04 -8.36 -3.54
CA THR A 47 21.56 -9.72 -3.37
C THR A 47 22.72 -9.97 -4.32
N ALA A 48 22.53 -9.71 -5.62
CA ALA A 48 23.57 -9.80 -6.62
C ALA A 48 24.77 -8.90 -6.29
N LEU A 49 24.53 -7.67 -5.84
CA LEU A 49 25.58 -6.70 -5.49
C LEU A 49 26.47 -7.17 -4.34
N VAL A 50 25.85 -7.68 -3.27
CA VAL A 50 26.59 -8.16 -2.10
C VAL A 50 27.35 -9.45 -2.43
N GLU A 51 26.74 -10.38 -3.17
CA GLU A 51 27.39 -11.63 -3.56
C GLU A 51 28.57 -11.37 -4.50
N LYS A 52 28.35 -10.57 -5.55
CA LYS A 52 29.41 -10.23 -6.51
C LYS A 52 30.56 -9.47 -5.85
N SER A 53 30.25 -8.52 -4.96
CA SER A 53 31.32 -7.80 -4.24
C SER A 53 32.16 -8.72 -3.35
N ARG A 54 31.54 -9.66 -2.63
CA ARG A 54 32.29 -10.64 -1.82
C ARG A 54 33.26 -11.49 -2.65
N ASN A 55 32.87 -11.81 -3.88
CA ASN A 55 33.65 -12.69 -4.74
C ASN A 55 34.72 -11.96 -5.56
N THR A 56 34.55 -10.67 -5.81
CA THR A 56 35.38 -9.93 -6.79
C THR A 56 36.16 -8.76 -6.22
N ILE A 57 35.81 -8.26 -5.03
CA ILE A 57 36.49 -7.13 -4.39
C ILE A 57 37.46 -7.66 -3.34
N PRO A 58 38.79 -7.49 -3.51
CA PRO A 58 39.78 -8.02 -2.56
C PRO A 58 39.66 -7.44 -1.15
N ASP A 59 39.40 -6.14 -1.03
CA ASP A 59 39.10 -5.47 0.24
C ASP A 59 37.62 -5.11 0.30
N PHE A 60 36.78 -6.12 0.58
CA PHE A 60 35.33 -5.96 0.66
C PHE A 60 34.91 -4.90 1.69
N VAL A 61 35.52 -4.90 2.87
CA VAL A 61 35.11 -4.02 3.98
C VAL A 61 35.56 -2.58 3.71
N GLY A 62 36.79 -2.35 3.28
CA GLY A 62 37.28 -1.02 2.93
C GLY A 62 36.54 -0.42 1.73
N PHE A 63 36.26 -1.23 0.71
CA PHE A 63 35.45 -0.80 -0.44
C PHE A 63 34.08 -0.28 0.00
N TRP A 64 33.34 -1.06 0.80
CA TRP A 64 32.00 -0.66 1.23
C TRP A 64 32.03 0.48 2.26
N SER A 65 33.06 0.55 3.10
CA SER A 65 33.28 1.68 4.02
C SER A 65 33.41 2.98 3.24
N GLN A 66 34.22 2.99 2.17
CA GLN A 66 34.38 4.14 1.30
C GLN A 66 33.10 4.48 0.53
N LYS A 67 32.43 3.49 -0.08
CA LYS A 67 31.25 3.72 -0.94
C LYS A 67 29.99 4.11 -0.16
N LEU A 68 29.90 3.76 1.12
CA LEU A 68 28.74 4.08 1.95
C LEU A 68 28.99 5.26 2.90
N ASP A 69 30.25 5.74 2.95
CA ASP A 69 30.72 6.78 3.88
C ASP A 69 30.34 6.44 5.33
N ILE A 70 30.80 5.28 5.77
CA ILE A 70 30.63 4.75 7.14
C ILE A 70 31.92 4.07 7.59
N SER A 71 32.13 3.95 8.90
CA SER A 71 33.37 3.40 9.43
C SER A 71 33.58 1.93 9.03
N PHE A 72 34.86 1.56 8.92
CA PHE A 72 35.28 0.19 8.63
C PHE A 72 34.67 -0.82 9.62
N SER A 73 34.71 -0.51 10.93
CA SER A 73 34.15 -1.36 11.98
C SER A 73 32.64 -1.56 11.85
N SER A 74 31.89 -0.52 11.47
CA SER A 74 30.45 -0.65 11.23
C SER A 74 30.14 -1.53 10.02
N VAL A 75 30.93 -1.45 8.94
CA VAL A 75 30.80 -2.36 7.79
C VAL A 75 31.12 -3.78 8.19
N GLU A 76 32.20 -4.00 8.95
CA GLU A 76 32.61 -5.33 9.41
C GLU A 76 31.52 -6.00 10.26
N GLU A 77 30.92 -5.26 11.19
CA GLU A 77 29.80 -5.74 12.00
C GLU A 77 28.60 -6.08 11.12
N MET A 78 28.19 -5.15 10.25
CA MET A 78 27.05 -5.38 9.35
C MET A 78 27.29 -6.52 8.38
N ALA A 79 28.52 -6.73 7.91
CA ALA A 79 28.84 -7.81 6.99
C ALA A 79 28.57 -9.21 7.56
N ARG A 80 28.42 -9.35 8.89
CA ARG A 80 27.99 -10.59 9.57
C ARG A 80 26.46 -10.75 9.59
N ASP A 81 25.72 -9.66 9.39
CA ASP A 81 24.26 -9.60 9.28
C ASP A 81 23.86 -9.12 7.87
N ILE A 82 23.75 -10.09 6.95
CA ILE A 82 23.45 -9.81 5.53
C ILE A 82 22.18 -8.96 5.35
N PRO A 83 21.04 -9.24 6.03
CA PRO A 83 19.88 -8.34 5.99
C PRO A 83 20.19 -6.89 6.38
N LYS A 84 20.86 -6.67 7.52
CA LYS A 84 21.25 -5.32 7.99
C LYS A 84 22.15 -4.62 6.96
N PHE A 85 23.11 -5.35 6.40
CA PHE A 85 24.03 -4.82 5.40
C PHE A 85 23.34 -4.43 4.09
N LYS A 86 22.48 -5.29 3.54
CA LYS A 86 21.69 -4.98 2.33
C LYS A 86 20.81 -3.76 2.55
N ASN A 87 20.22 -3.60 3.74
CA ASN A 87 19.43 -2.41 4.08
C ASN A 87 20.27 -1.14 4.14
N ALA A 88 21.50 -1.20 4.69
CA ALA A 88 22.42 -0.07 4.72
C ALA A 88 22.81 0.39 3.30
N ILE A 89 23.20 -0.54 2.43
CA ILE A 89 23.48 -0.24 1.01
C ILE A 89 22.28 0.42 0.35
N ARG A 90 21.09 -0.17 0.52
CA ARG A 90 19.85 0.35 -0.07
C ARG A 90 19.55 1.76 0.38
N ALA A 91 19.66 2.02 1.69
CA ALA A 91 19.37 3.31 2.29
C ALA A 91 20.32 4.40 1.77
N LYS A 92 21.62 4.09 1.65
CA LYS A 92 22.64 5.04 1.18
C LYS A 92 22.63 5.26 -0.32
N LEU A 93 22.49 4.20 -1.12
CA LEU A 93 22.71 4.29 -2.57
C LEU A 93 21.41 4.39 -3.38
N MET A 94 20.32 3.76 -2.95
CA MET A 94 19.13 3.54 -3.80
C MET A 94 17.90 4.35 -3.37
N LYS A 95 17.87 4.87 -2.14
CA LYS A 95 16.79 5.70 -1.60
C LYS A 95 17.03 7.19 -1.87
N ARG A 96 16.00 8.01 -1.68
CA ARG A 96 16.01 9.46 -1.97
C ARG A 96 17.29 10.13 -1.45
N GLY A 97 18.02 10.78 -2.34
CA GLY A 97 19.34 11.39 -2.07
C GLY A 97 20.55 10.50 -2.40
N GLY A 98 20.35 9.20 -2.59
CA GLY A 98 21.39 8.27 -3.03
C GLY A 98 21.66 8.32 -4.53
N VAL A 99 22.86 7.91 -4.94
CA VAL A 99 23.38 8.00 -6.32
C VAL A 99 22.54 7.25 -7.36
N ALA A 100 21.89 6.16 -6.95
CA ALA A 100 21.05 5.33 -7.81
C ALA A 100 19.55 5.62 -7.63
N TYR A 101 19.19 6.59 -6.78
CA TYR A 101 17.81 7.00 -6.64
C TYR A 101 17.28 7.60 -7.93
N MET A 102 16.12 7.11 -8.36
CA MET A 102 15.36 7.67 -9.47
C MET A 102 14.05 8.20 -8.92
N GLN A 103 13.86 9.51 -9.04
CA GLN A 103 12.57 10.13 -8.75
C GLN A 103 11.53 9.51 -9.70
N PRO A 104 10.44 8.92 -9.19
CA PRO A 104 9.39 8.43 -10.05
C PRO A 104 8.75 9.56 -10.85
N ASP A 105 8.37 9.23 -12.08
CA ASP A 105 7.64 10.08 -13.01
C ASP A 105 6.50 9.28 -13.69
N GLU A 106 5.80 9.91 -14.63
CA GLU A 106 4.73 9.28 -15.42
C GLU A 106 5.19 8.08 -16.26
N SER A 107 6.49 7.97 -16.54
CA SER A 107 7.06 6.80 -17.21
C SER A 107 7.22 5.60 -16.28
N THR A 108 7.18 5.84 -14.97
CA THR A 108 7.42 4.83 -13.93
C THR A 108 6.14 4.13 -13.50
N PHE A 109 5.06 4.89 -13.29
CA PHE A 109 3.77 4.39 -12.80
C PHE A 109 2.61 4.79 -13.74
N PRO A 110 1.52 4.02 -13.80
CA PRO A 110 0.32 4.47 -14.50
C PRO A 110 -0.23 5.75 -13.85
N GLY A 111 -0.91 6.57 -14.64
CA GLY A 111 -1.68 7.68 -14.10
C GLY A 111 -2.82 7.17 -13.21
N VAL A 112 -3.32 8.02 -12.32
CA VAL A 112 -4.43 7.67 -11.41
C VAL A 112 -5.66 7.18 -12.17
N ASP A 113 -5.98 7.79 -13.32
CA ASP A 113 -7.15 7.41 -14.12
C ASP A 113 -6.97 6.01 -14.75
N GLU A 114 -5.78 5.68 -15.26
CA GLU A 114 -5.44 4.35 -15.79
C GLU A 114 -5.46 3.29 -14.68
N ALA A 115 -4.93 3.63 -13.50
CA ALA A 115 -4.94 2.73 -12.35
C ALA A 115 -6.37 2.45 -11.87
N HIS A 116 -7.22 3.48 -11.78
CA HIS A 116 -8.61 3.33 -11.37
C HIS A 116 -9.41 2.50 -12.37
N GLN A 117 -9.22 2.70 -13.68
CA GLN A 117 -9.88 1.87 -14.71
C GLN A 117 -9.54 0.38 -14.56
N LEU A 118 -8.28 0.05 -14.24
CA LEU A 118 -7.89 -1.34 -13.99
C LEU A 118 -8.54 -1.91 -12.73
N ILE A 119 -8.63 -1.10 -11.66
CA ILE A 119 -9.23 -1.52 -10.38
C ILE A 119 -10.73 -1.74 -10.55
N THR A 120 -11.46 -0.78 -11.12
CA THR A 120 -12.91 -0.88 -11.32
C THR A 120 -13.26 -1.95 -12.35
N GLY A 121 -12.44 -2.14 -13.39
CA GLY A 121 -12.61 -3.22 -14.36
C GLY A 121 -12.46 -4.63 -13.75
N ALA A 122 -11.84 -4.74 -12.57
CA ALA A 122 -11.77 -5.97 -11.79
C ALA A 122 -12.90 -6.10 -10.73
N GLY A 123 -13.91 -5.21 -10.77
CA GLY A 123 -14.97 -5.15 -9.78
C GLY A 123 -14.55 -4.56 -8.43
N ALA A 124 -13.31 -4.07 -8.30
CA ALA A 124 -12.76 -3.59 -7.05
C ALA A 124 -12.96 -2.08 -6.83
N ILE A 125 -12.69 -1.63 -5.61
CA ILE A 125 -12.82 -0.23 -5.19
C ILE A 125 -11.45 0.45 -5.24
N PRO A 126 -11.27 1.56 -6.00
CA PRO A 126 -10.06 2.36 -5.88
C PRO A 126 -10.03 3.05 -4.51
N CYS A 127 -8.92 2.91 -3.79
CA CYS A 127 -8.76 3.44 -2.44
C CYS A 127 -7.70 4.53 -2.40
N ILE A 128 -8.00 5.60 -1.66
CA ILE A 128 -7.03 6.64 -1.30
C ILE A 128 -6.14 6.09 -0.20
N THR A 129 -4.83 6.15 -0.36
CA THR A 129 -3.90 5.82 0.71
C THR A 129 -3.49 7.09 1.45
N TRP A 130 -3.62 7.09 2.77
CA TRP A 130 -3.15 8.17 3.63
C TRP A 130 -2.10 7.65 4.62
N LEU A 131 -1.01 8.40 4.76
CA LEU A 131 0.15 8.00 5.56
C LEU A 131 0.04 8.51 6.99
N ASP A 132 0.18 9.83 7.18
CA ASP A 132 0.27 10.43 8.52
C ASP A 132 -0.04 11.94 8.62
N GLY A 133 -0.44 12.56 7.51
CA GLY A 133 -0.81 13.98 7.45
C GLY A 133 0.37 14.94 7.36
N THR A 134 1.61 14.45 7.26
CA THR A 134 2.80 15.31 7.34
C THR A 134 3.38 15.69 5.97
N SER A 135 3.00 15.00 4.90
CA SER A 135 3.42 15.37 3.54
C SER A 135 2.75 16.66 3.08
N SER A 136 3.37 17.40 2.17
CA SER A 136 2.77 18.64 1.64
C SER A 136 1.42 18.42 0.95
N GLY A 137 1.19 17.24 0.38
CA GLY A 137 -0.11 16.86 -0.17
C GLY A 137 -1.14 16.59 0.92
N GLU A 138 -0.78 15.82 1.95
CA GLU A 138 -1.70 15.50 3.05
C GLU A 138 -1.93 16.68 4.00
N GLN A 139 -1.06 17.69 4.02
CA GLN A 139 -1.35 18.97 4.69
C GLN A 139 -2.53 19.72 4.04
N LYS A 140 -2.87 19.38 2.79
CA LYS A 140 -4.05 19.86 2.06
C LYS A 140 -5.08 18.74 1.90
N ILE A 141 -5.32 17.98 2.97
CA ILE A 141 -6.07 16.73 2.90
C ILE A 141 -7.47 16.88 2.30
N GLU A 142 -8.18 17.97 2.57
CA GLU A 142 -9.52 18.20 2.01
C GLU A 142 -9.50 18.31 0.48
N GLU A 143 -8.57 19.10 -0.07
CA GLU A 143 -8.34 19.23 -1.52
C GLU A 143 -7.91 17.89 -2.13
N LEU A 144 -7.03 17.16 -1.44
CA LEU A 144 -6.54 15.86 -1.89
C LEU A 144 -7.66 14.81 -1.93
N LEU A 145 -8.49 14.73 -0.89
CA LEU A 145 -9.65 13.83 -0.85
C LEU A 145 -10.64 14.20 -1.96
N ALA A 146 -11.02 15.47 -2.08
CA ALA A 146 -11.95 15.93 -3.10
C ALA A 146 -11.45 15.57 -4.52
N LEU A 147 -10.16 15.77 -4.81
CA LEU A 147 -9.54 15.40 -6.08
C LEU A 147 -9.63 13.90 -6.36
N LEU A 148 -9.22 13.05 -5.41
CA LEU A 148 -9.15 11.61 -5.62
C LEU A 148 -10.53 10.95 -5.64
N ILE A 149 -11.47 11.47 -4.83
CA ILE A 149 -12.89 11.10 -4.88
C ILE A 149 -13.48 11.48 -6.24
N GLY A 150 -13.20 12.69 -6.73
CA GLY A 150 -13.64 13.14 -8.07
C GLY A 150 -13.08 12.28 -9.21
N LYS A 151 -11.97 11.58 -8.97
CA LYS A 151 -11.37 10.60 -9.89
C LYS A 151 -11.90 9.17 -9.69
N GLY A 152 -12.86 8.96 -8.80
CA GLY A 152 -13.54 7.68 -8.62
C GLY A 152 -13.02 6.82 -7.46
N ALA A 153 -12.20 7.37 -6.55
CA ALA A 153 -11.88 6.67 -5.32
C ALA A 153 -13.12 6.53 -4.43
N GLY A 154 -13.31 5.33 -3.88
CA GLY A 154 -14.50 4.96 -3.10
C GLY A 154 -14.24 4.65 -1.63
N ALA A 155 -12.98 4.62 -1.18
CA ALA A 155 -12.63 4.43 0.22
C ALA A 155 -11.29 5.09 0.56
N LEU A 156 -11.06 5.32 1.86
CA LEU A 156 -9.78 5.77 2.44
C LEU A 156 -9.12 4.60 3.16
N ASN A 157 -7.83 4.35 2.91
CA ASN A 157 -7.06 3.31 3.59
C ASN A 157 -5.99 3.93 4.49
N ILE A 158 -5.98 3.50 5.75
CA ILE A 158 -5.08 3.97 6.81
C ILE A 158 -4.35 2.76 7.41
N VAL A 159 -3.09 2.95 7.80
CA VAL A 159 -2.35 2.02 8.68
C VAL A 159 -2.30 2.65 10.08
N PRO A 160 -3.20 2.26 11.02
CA PRO A 160 -3.36 2.98 12.28
C PRO A 160 -2.10 2.98 13.14
N ASP A 161 -1.39 1.84 13.24
CA ASP A 161 -0.19 1.70 14.08
C ASP A 161 0.87 2.78 13.78
N ARG A 162 0.98 3.25 12.52
CA ARG A 162 1.93 4.31 12.12
C ARG A 162 1.63 5.70 12.67
N ASN A 163 0.46 5.89 13.26
CA ASN A 163 -0.07 7.20 13.65
C ASN A 163 -0.19 7.39 15.16
N TRP A 164 -0.25 6.30 15.94
CA TRP A 164 -0.36 6.36 17.40
C TRP A 164 0.79 5.66 18.13
N ASN A 165 1.37 4.59 17.55
CA ASN A 165 2.43 3.79 18.17
C ASN A 165 3.80 4.43 17.93
N ILE A 166 4.00 5.61 18.52
CA ILE A 166 5.14 6.48 18.26
C ILE A 166 5.79 6.88 19.59
N ALA A 167 7.10 6.63 19.71
CA ALA A 167 7.86 6.88 20.93
C ALA A 167 8.01 8.38 21.24
N ASP A 168 8.23 9.21 20.23
CA ASP A 168 8.35 10.66 20.39
C ASP A 168 6.95 11.29 20.63
N PRO A 169 6.69 11.88 21.81
CA PRO A 169 5.39 12.44 22.14
C PRO A 169 4.98 13.63 21.26
N ALA A 170 5.94 14.43 20.78
CA ALA A 170 5.65 15.59 19.93
C ALA A 170 5.21 15.13 18.53
N VAL A 171 5.91 14.13 17.97
CA VAL A 171 5.53 13.51 16.70
C VAL A 171 4.19 12.80 16.81
N LYS A 172 3.99 12.02 17.89
CA LYS A 172 2.74 11.32 18.17
C LYS A 172 1.55 12.27 18.21
N LYS A 173 1.68 13.40 18.92
CA LYS A 173 0.63 14.41 19.04
C LYS A 173 0.18 14.94 17.68
N VAL A 174 1.12 15.27 16.79
CA VAL A 174 0.80 15.80 15.45
C VAL A 174 0.08 14.74 14.61
N LYS A 175 0.62 13.52 14.55
CA LYS A 175 0.05 12.46 13.71
C LYS A 175 -1.31 11.97 14.19
N LEU A 176 -1.53 11.92 15.51
CA LEU A 176 -2.86 11.64 16.07
C LEU A 176 -3.87 12.72 15.73
N ALA A 177 -3.49 14.00 15.83
CA ALA A 177 -4.38 15.08 15.43
C ALA A 177 -4.77 14.95 13.95
N ASN A 178 -3.79 14.68 13.08
CA ASN A 178 -4.05 14.48 11.65
C ASN A 178 -4.92 13.24 11.38
N LEU A 179 -4.74 12.13 12.11
CA LEU A 179 -5.57 10.94 12.03
C LEU A 179 -7.04 11.28 12.35
N TYR A 180 -7.29 11.99 13.44
CA TYR A 180 -8.65 12.39 13.81
C TYR A 180 -9.26 13.32 12.76
N THR A 181 -8.49 14.29 12.25
CA THR A 181 -8.93 15.20 11.19
C THR A 181 -9.30 14.45 9.92
N VAL A 182 -8.47 13.51 9.44
CA VAL A 182 -8.75 12.80 8.19
C VAL A 182 -9.94 11.85 8.32
N VAL A 183 -10.13 11.18 9.47
CA VAL A 183 -11.30 10.34 9.70
C VAL A 183 -12.58 11.17 9.78
N ALA A 184 -12.55 12.34 10.44
CA ALA A 184 -13.68 13.25 10.47
C ALA A 184 -14.03 13.81 9.08
N LEU A 185 -13.02 14.12 8.25
CA LEU A 185 -13.25 14.52 6.86
C LEU A 185 -13.80 13.38 6.01
N ALA A 186 -13.30 12.16 6.19
CA ALA A 186 -13.82 10.99 5.48
C ALA A 186 -15.32 10.82 5.73
N ASP A 187 -15.78 11.01 6.98
CA ASP A 187 -17.20 10.99 7.32
C ASP A 187 -17.99 12.08 6.58
N GLN A 188 -17.48 13.31 6.52
CA GLN A 188 -18.11 14.43 5.77
C GLN A 188 -18.22 14.17 4.26
N PHE A 189 -17.29 13.38 3.70
CA PHE A 189 -17.30 13.00 2.28
C PHE A 189 -18.07 11.71 1.99
N ASP A 190 -18.73 11.11 2.99
CA ASP A 190 -19.30 9.76 2.91
C ASP A 190 -18.25 8.75 2.41
N LEU A 191 -17.04 8.77 2.96
CA LEU A 191 -15.93 7.92 2.51
C LEU A 191 -15.62 6.85 3.56
N PRO A 192 -15.88 5.55 3.29
CA PRO A 192 -15.53 4.47 4.21
C PRO A 192 -14.03 4.44 4.51
N VAL A 193 -13.67 4.17 5.76
CA VAL A 193 -12.28 4.14 6.23
C VAL A 193 -11.85 2.70 6.50
N LEU A 194 -10.91 2.21 5.71
CA LEU A 194 -10.30 0.89 5.82
C LEU A 194 -9.04 0.98 6.70
N ALA A 195 -8.90 0.02 7.60
CA ALA A 195 -7.71 -0.14 8.43
C ALA A 195 -7.02 -1.48 8.12
N GLY A 196 -5.69 -1.47 8.15
CA GLY A 196 -4.90 -2.70 8.07
C GLY A 196 -3.44 -2.46 8.43
N THR A 197 -2.76 -3.55 8.79
CA THR A 197 -1.41 -3.51 9.38
C THR A 197 -0.29 -3.27 8.37
N GLU A 198 -0.57 -3.42 7.07
CA GLU A 198 0.43 -3.47 6.00
C GLU A 198 1.57 -4.46 6.30
N MET A 199 1.24 -5.61 6.92
CA MET A 199 2.21 -6.62 7.36
C MET A 199 3.06 -7.14 6.18
N ASN A 200 4.26 -6.60 6.05
CA ASN A 200 5.24 -6.84 4.99
C ASN A 200 6.68 -7.02 5.51
N ALA A 201 6.90 -6.95 6.82
CA ALA A 201 8.18 -7.14 7.49
C ALA A 201 8.04 -7.86 8.84
N PRO A 202 9.07 -8.60 9.29
CA PRO A 202 9.11 -9.19 10.63
C PRO A 202 8.91 -8.12 11.72
N GLY A 203 8.10 -8.45 12.73
CA GLY A 203 7.82 -7.57 13.87
C GLY A 203 6.58 -6.68 13.72
N GLN A 204 5.96 -6.62 12.53
CA GLN A 204 4.65 -5.99 12.37
C GLN A 204 3.54 -6.89 12.95
N LYS A 205 2.49 -6.27 13.47
CA LYS A 205 1.37 -6.96 14.09
C LYS A 205 0.53 -7.67 13.03
N PHE A 206 -0.09 -8.79 13.42
CA PHE A 206 -1.07 -9.49 12.59
C PHE A 206 -2.39 -8.70 12.49
N VAL A 207 -2.83 -8.11 13.60
CA VAL A 207 -4.00 -7.23 13.71
C VAL A 207 -3.57 -5.96 14.45
N ASP A 208 -4.10 -4.81 14.04
CA ASP A 208 -3.91 -3.55 14.76
C ASP A 208 -4.48 -3.64 16.18
N ASP A 209 -3.87 -2.91 17.11
CA ASP A 209 -4.32 -2.85 18.49
C ASP A 209 -5.46 -1.82 18.63
N PHE A 210 -6.67 -2.22 18.27
CA PHE A 210 -7.87 -1.38 18.30
C PHE A 210 -8.36 -1.05 19.73
N ASP A 211 -7.76 -1.64 20.75
CA ASP A 211 -8.02 -1.31 22.16
C ASP A 211 -7.13 -0.16 22.66
N ALA A 212 -6.16 0.29 21.86
CA ALA A 212 -5.37 1.48 22.16
C ALA A 212 -6.30 2.70 22.39
N PRO A 213 -6.16 3.44 23.51
CA PRO A 213 -7.00 4.59 23.82
C PRO A 213 -7.03 5.65 22.73
N GLU A 214 -5.92 5.80 22.01
CA GLU A 214 -5.77 6.72 20.88
C GLU A 214 -6.63 6.33 19.67
N LEU A 215 -7.02 5.06 19.52
CA LEU A 215 -7.89 4.63 18.43
C LEU A 215 -9.37 4.64 18.82
N ALA A 216 -9.71 4.76 20.11
CA ALA A 216 -11.09 4.77 20.57
C ALA A 216 -11.99 5.79 19.81
N PRO A 217 -11.55 7.03 19.51
CA PRO A 217 -12.38 8.01 18.79
C PRO A 217 -12.67 7.65 17.32
N VAL A 218 -11.86 6.78 16.71
CA VAL A 218 -11.93 6.44 15.28
C VAL A 218 -12.28 4.98 15.01
N ARG A 219 -12.37 4.16 16.07
CA ARG A 219 -12.61 2.71 15.97
C ARG A 219 -13.90 2.37 15.23
N ASP A 220 -14.98 3.10 15.50
CA ASP A 220 -16.26 2.84 14.86
C ASP A 220 -16.20 3.08 13.35
N ALA A 221 -15.44 4.09 12.90
CA ALA A 221 -15.24 4.33 11.47
C ALA A 221 -14.51 3.15 10.79
N PHE A 222 -13.52 2.55 11.46
CA PHE A 222 -12.84 1.36 10.96
C PHE A 222 -13.75 0.13 10.92
N LEU A 223 -14.60 -0.07 11.94
CA LEU A 223 -15.57 -1.17 11.95
C LEU A 223 -16.59 -1.03 10.83
N ARG A 224 -17.17 0.17 10.63
CA ARG A 224 -18.06 0.44 9.50
C ARG A 224 -17.37 0.19 8.16
N GLY A 225 -16.13 0.65 8.01
CA GLY A 225 -15.32 0.39 6.80
C GLY A 225 -15.05 -1.09 6.55
N ALA A 226 -14.84 -1.89 7.60
CA ALA A 226 -14.66 -3.34 7.49
C ALA A 226 -15.94 -4.04 7.01
N TYR A 227 -17.10 -3.72 7.61
CA TYR A 227 -18.39 -4.26 7.17
C TYR A 227 -18.71 -3.83 5.74
N PHE A 228 -18.52 -2.55 5.42
CA PHE A 228 -18.66 -2.03 4.05
C PHE A 228 -17.85 -2.82 3.03
N LEU A 229 -16.55 -3.01 3.29
CA LEU A 229 -15.66 -3.72 2.36
C LEU A 229 -16.06 -5.18 2.20
N TYR A 230 -16.45 -5.83 3.30
CA TYR A 230 -16.90 -7.21 3.28
C TYR A 230 -18.23 -7.36 2.50
N GLY A 231 -19.21 -6.50 2.76
CA GLY A 231 -20.49 -6.47 2.04
C GLY A 231 -20.32 -6.24 0.53
N HIS A 232 -19.46 -5.29 0.15
CA HIS A 232 -19.04 -5.12 -1.25
C HIS A 232 -18.44 -6.41 -1.82
N THR A 233 -17.50 -7.03 -1.11
CA THR A 233 -16.73 -8.18 -1.59
C THR A 233 -17.63 -9.38 -1.86
N ILE A 234 -18.58 -9.67 -0.96
CA ILE A 234 -19.47 -10.83 -1.13
C ILE A 234 -20.48 -10.59 -2.25
N LEU A 235 -21.07 -9.39 -2.36
CA LEU A 235 -22.01 -9.09 -3.44
C LEU A 235 -21.33 -9.06 -4.80
N GLU A 236 -20.13 -8.49 -4.91
CA GLU A 236 -19.37 -8.55 -6.15
C GLU A 236 -19.05 -10.00 -6.53
N ARG A 237 -18.54 -10.78 -5.58
CA ARG A 237 -18.09 -12.16 -5.83
C ARG A 237 -19.22 -13.10 -6.26
N PHE A 238 -20.39 -12.98 -5.65
CA PHE A 238 -21.48 -13.95 -5.86
C PHE A 238 -22.50 -13.49 -6.90
N THR A 239 -22.68 -12.19 -7.10
CA THR A 239 -23.77 -11.66 -7.96
C THR A 239 -23.32 -10.57 -8.94
N GLY A 240 -22.06 -10.11 -8.87
CA GLY A 240 -21.57 -8.97 -9.68
C GLY A 240 -22.22 -7.63 -9.30
N MET A 241 -22.74 -7.52 -8.07
CA MET A 241 -23.46 -6.36 -7.57
C MET A 241 -22.61 -5.51 -6.61
N GLY A 242 -21.28 -5.48 -6.81
CA GLY A 242 -20.38 -4.70 -6.00
C GLY A 242 -20.59 -3.19 -6.12
N TYR A 243 -19.97 -2.44 -5.22
CA TYR A 243 -19.97 -0.97 -5.12
C TYR A 243 -19.89 -0.18 -6.44
N GLN A 244 -19.10 -0.66 -7.40
CA GLN A 244 -18.88 -0.01 -8.70
C GLN A 244 -19.71 -0.63 -9.84
N SER A 245 -20.63 -1.54 -9.52
CA SER A 245 -21.48 -2.21 -10.50
C SER A 245 -22.57 -1.29 -11.04
N THR A 246 -23.04 -1.59 -12.26
CA THR A 246 -24.19 -0.92 -12.86
C THR A 246 -25.45 -1.06 -12.01
N TRP A 247 -25.59 -2.18 -11.28
CA TRP A 247 -26.68 -2.38 -10.34
C TRP A 247 -26.62 -1.38 -9.19
N ALA A 248 -25.45 -1.24 -8.55
CA ALA A 248 -25.27 -0.30 -7.44
C ALA A 248 -25.49 1.16 -7.87
N ASP A 249 -25.05 1.54 -9.07
CA ASP A 249 -25.31 2.88 -9.63
C ASP A 249 -26.81 3.14 -9.82
N ARG A 250 -27.54 2.15 -10.34
CA ARG A 250 -28.97 2.24 -10.63
C ARG A 250 -29.83 2.28 -9.36
N GLU A 251 -29.57 1.38 -8.42
CA GLU A 251 -30.44 1.16 -7.25
C GLU A 251 -30.10 2.07 -6.07
N LEU A 252 -28.82 2.35 -5.84
CA LEU A 252 -28.38 3.00 -4.60
C LEU A 252 -28.14 4.51 -4.80
N GLY A 253 -27.70 4.91 -6.00
CA GLY A 253 -27.49 6.31 -6.37
C GLY A 253 -26.33 6.95 -5.62
N SER A 254 -26.62 7.65 -4.51
CA SER A 254 -25.62 8.45 -3.79
C SER A 254 -24.55 7.59 -3.13
N ARG A 255 -23.35 8.18 -2.91
CA ARG A 255 -22.27 7.52 -2.16
C ARG A 255 -22.72 7.06 -0.78
N LYS A 256 -23.43 7.94 -0.07
CA LYS A 256 -24.00 7.64 1.24
C LYS A 256 -24.88 6.40 1.21
N ASN A 257 -25.85 6.34 0.29
CA ASN A 257 -26.77 5.22 0.17
C ASN A 257 -26.04 3.92 -0.16
N LYS A 258 -25.03 3.98 -1.05
CA LYS A 258 -24.18 2.84 -1.35
C LYS A 258 -23.50 2.33 -0.09
N ASN A 259 -22.82 3.21 0.63
CA ASN A 259 -22.10 2.82 1.85
C ASN A 259 -23.04 2.19 2.88
N ASP A 260 -24.17 2.84 3.16
CA ASP A 260 -25.18 2.36 4.11
C ASP A 260 -25.69 0.96 3.71
N PHE A 261 -25.87 0.69 2.41
CA PHE A 261 -26.30 -0.60 1.90
C PHE A 261 -25.22 -1.69 2.06
N PHE A 262 -23.98 -1.43 1.62
CA PHE A 262 -22.90 -2.43 1.72
C PHE A 262 -22.47 -2.66 3.17
N GLU A 263 -22.53 -1.65 4.04
CA GLU A 263 -22.33 -1.83 5.48
C GLU A 263 -23.39 -2.78 6.06
N LYS A 264 -24.69 -2.55 5.79
CA LYS A 264 -25.77 -3.45 6.23
C LYS A 264 -25.56 -4.87 5.74
N ALA A 265 -25.24 -5.05 4.46
CA ALA A 265 -24.97 -6.37 3.91
C ALA A 265 -23.79 -7.06 4.61
N GLY A 266 -22.73 -6.31 4.91
CA GLY A 266 -21.57 -6.82 5.65
C GLY A 266 -21.86 -7.19 7.10
N ILE A 267 -22.81 -6.50 7.75
CA ILE A 267 -23.27 -6.82 9.11
C ILE A 267 -24.15 -8.08 9.12
N GLN A 268 -25.02 -8.23 8.12
CA GLN A 268 -26.10 -9.22 8.15
C GLN A 268 -25.68 -10.59 7.59
N VAL A 269 -24.76 -10.62 6.62
CA VAL A 269 -24.39 -11.86 5.94
C VAL A 269 -23.15 -12.49 6.56
N GLU A 270 -23.35 -13.44 7.46
CA GLU A 270 -22.27 -14.24 8.01
C GLU A 270 -21.50 -15.00 6.92
N PRO A 271 -20.15 -15.09 6.98
CA PRO A 271 -19.34 -15.74 5.94
C PRO A 271 -19.74 -17.18 5.60
N LYS A 272 -20.19 -17.93 6.61
CA LYS A 272 -20.66 -19.32 6.46
C LYS A 272 -21.96 -19.44 5.65
N ASP A 273 -22.75 -18.38 5.61
CA ASP A 273 -24.08 -18.34 5.00
C ASP A 273 -24.10 -17.61 3.64
N ALA A 274 -23.02 -16.88 3.31
CA ALA A 274 -22.93 -16.01 2.13
C ALA A 274 -23.36 -16.71 0.83
N SER A 275 -22.82 -17.90 0.53
CA SER A 275 -23.18 -18.61 -0.71
C SER A 275 -24.65 -19.02 -0.77
N ARG A 276 -25.27 -19.37 0.36
CA ARG A 276 -26.66 -19.82 0.43
C ARG A 276 -27.63 -18.65 0.30
N ILE A 277 -27.31 -17.52 0.94
CA ILE A 277 -28.14 -16.31 0.92
C ILE A 277 -28.01 -15.62 -0.44
N LEU A 278 -26.78 -15.35 -0.87
CA LEU A 278 -26.52 -14.59 -2.10
C LEU A 278 -26.85 -15.39 -3.37
N GLY A 279 -26.92 -16.72 -3.30
CA GLY A 279 -27.43 -17.55 -4.40
C GLY A 279 -28.92 -17.36 -4.71
N LYS A 280 -29.65 -16.58 -3.90
CA LYS A 280 -31.06 -16.21 -4.12
C LYS A 280 -31.24 -14.79 -4.64
N ILE A 281 -30.14 -14.08 -4.88
CA ILE A 281 -30.13 -12.68 -5.30
C ILE A 281 -29.62 -12.58 -6.72
N ASP A 282 -30.22 -11.69 -7.51
CA ASP A 282 -29.73 -11.34 -8.85
C ASP A 282 -29.92 -9.84 -9.15
N THR A 283 -29.34 -9.40 -10.27
CA THR A 283 -29.31 -8.00 -10.70
C THR A 283 -30.66 -7.39 -11.10
N THR A 284 -31.73 -8.20 -11.17
CA THR A 284 -33.09 -7.72 -11.45
C THR A 284 -33.82 -7.24 -10.20
N MET A 285 -33.36 -7.66 -9.02
CA MET A 285 -33.92 -7.24 -7.73
C MET A 285 -33.56 -5.78 -7.40
N THR A 286 -34.48 -5.11 -6.71
CA THR A 286 -34.27 -3.78 -6.10
C THR A 286 -33.41 -3.88 -4.85
N SER A 287 -32.86 -2.77 -4.38
CA SER A 287 -32.09 -2.75 -3.12
C SER A 287 -32.90 -3.26 -1.92
N ASP A 288 -34.21 -2.95 -1.86
CA ASP A 288 -35.07 -3.37 -0.75
C ASP A 288 -35.37 -4.87 -0.77
N GLU A 289 -35.59 -5.44 -1.95
CA GLU A 289 -35.75 -6.89 -2.12
C GLU A 289 -34.46 -7.63 -1.73
N VAL A 290 -33.29 -7.09 -2.08
CA VAL A 290 -32.00 -7.66 -1.67
C VAL A 290 -31.86 -7.61 -0.14
N LEU A 291 -32.14 -6.45 0.48
CA LEU A 291 -32.11 -6.32 1.94
C LEU A 291 -33.09 -7.28 2.63
N ALA A 292 -34.25 -7.53 2.05
CA ALA A 292 -35.23 -8.48 2.58
C ALA A 292 -34.74 -9.95 2.54
N VAL A 293 -33.85 -10.30 1.61
CA VAL A 293 -33.28 -11.66 1.52
C VAL A 293 -32.10 -11.87 2.47
N ILE A 294 -31.31 -10.82 2.73
CA ILE A 294 -30.12 -10.92 3.59
C ILE A 294 -30.42 -10.71 5.08
N ASN A 295 -31.57 -10.10 5.42
CA ASN A 295 -32.12 -10.06 6.78
C ASN A 295 -32.61 -11.44 7.25
#